data_AF-A0A3P9D2J5-F1
#
_entry.id   AF-A0A3P9D2J5-F1
#
_cell.length_a   1.000
_cell.length_b   1.000
_cell.length_c   1.000
_cell.angle_alpha   90.00
_cell.angle_beta   90.00
_cell.angle_gamma   90.00
#
_symmetry.space_group_name_H-M   'P 1'
#
loop_
_entity.id
_entity.type
_entity.pdbx_description
1 polymer ?
#
loop_
_entity_poly.entity_id
_entity_poly.type
_entity_poly.pdbx_seq_one_letter_code
_entity_poly.pdbx_strand_id
1 'polypeptide(L)'
;RVLVFLFCSEGLCLSVIVFSLSPPLIMYWVQLFFPPVCDYPITLCVCVCVCVCVCVSIRLAGSGATQCSGRVEIYYNNIWGTVYGNGWDLNEAEVVCRQLNCGTAIQASLSSYYSPEAKQIWLYNVACSGSENSLTQCHYSGWGMRNNYYYYYNYYYYYDAGVICSDLIRLTGSGSTRCSGRVEVYHNNSWGTVCDNGWDLNDAAVVCRQINCGSALEAPQSAHFGEGTGQIWLDDVGCSGNESSLIECNGSGFGTYSCGNHHDADVICSGKKAFKLAGSGSTRCSGRVEIYYNNIWGTVCDDYWDLKDAQVVCRQINCGTALEAPRSALFGAGTGQIWLDNVGCSGNENSLIECKYNQFGTNNCGHQQDAGVICSGEAHFEY
;
A
#
# COMPACT_ATOMS: atom_id res chain seq x y z
N ARG A 1 -15.45 -28.93 9.14
CA ARG A 1 -15.52 -30.40 9.39
C ARG A 1 -16.27 -31.02 8.22
N VAL A 2 -15.70 -32.01 7.55
CA VAL A 2 -16.31 -32.66 6.37
C VAL A 2 -16.67 -34.09 6.74
N LEU A 3 -17.89 -34.52 6.42
CA LEU A 3 -18.28 -35.93 6.50
C LEU A 3 -18.29 -36.53 5.09
N VAL A 4 -17.69 -37.71 4.95
CA VAL A 4 -17.60 -38.46 3.70
C VAL A 4 -18.22 -39.84 3.93
N PHE A 5 -19.17 -40.22 3.08
CA PHE A 5 -19.77 -41.55 3.08
C PHE A 5 -19.34 -42.33 1.83
N LEU A 6 -18.85 -43.55 2.03
CA LEU A 6 -18.45 -44.49 0.98
C LEU A 6 -19.44 -45.65 0.95
N PHE A 7 -20.02 -45.91 -0.24
CA PHE A 7 -20.81 -47.11 -0.49
C PHE A 7 -20.04 -48.03 -1.43
N CYS A 8 -19.71 -49.21 -0.94
CA CYS A 8 -18.98 -50.25 -1.66
C CYS A 8 -19.85 -51.51 -1.68
N SER A 9 -20.02 -52.12 -2.86
CA SER A 9 -20.73 -53.39 -3.03
C SER A 9 -19.98 -54.25 -4.04
N GLU A 10 -19.75 -55.52 -3.69
CA GLU A 10 -19.10 -56.54 -4.52
C GLU A 10 -17.81 -56.09 -5.24
N GLY A 11 -16.91 -55.43 -4.49
CA GLY A 11 -15.57 -55.10 -4.99
C GLY A 11 -15.49 -53.85 -5.89
N LEU A 12 -16.59 -53.11 -6.07
CA LEU A 12 -16.61 -51.82 -6.75
C LEU A 12 -17.16 -50.74 -5.81
N CYS A 13 -16.43 -49.63 -5.67
CA CYS A 13 -16.90 -48.45 -4.96
C CYS A 13 -17.58 -47.51 -5.96
N LEU A 14 -18.88 -47.30 -5.80
CA LEU A 14 -19.73 -46.72 -6.84
C LEU A 14 -20.00 -45.22 -6.69
N SER A 15 -19.80 -44.63 -5.50
CA SER A 15 -20.00 -43.18 -5.33
C SER A 15 -19.53 -42.68 -3.95
N VAL A 16 -19.07 -41.43 -3.92
CA VAL A 16 -18.70 -40.69 -2.70
C VAL A 16 -19.61 -39.46 -2.58
N ILE A 17 -20.27 -39.30 -1.43
CA ILE A 17 -21.02 -38.07 -1.10
C ILE A 17 -20.25 -37.31 -0.03
N VAL A 18 -19.91 -36.06 -0.33
CA VAL A 18 -19.14 -35.16 0.54
C VAL A 18 -20.04 -34.01 1.02
N PHE A 19 -20.15 -33.83 2.34
CA PHE A 19 -20.87 -32.69 2.95
C PHE A 19 -19.89 -31.72 3.61
N SER A 20 -19.94 -30.44 3.20
CA SER A 20 -19.27 -29.34 3.90
C SER A 20 -20.19 -28.76 4.99
N LEU A 21 -19.80 -28.82 6.27
CA LEU A 21 -20.58 -28.23 7.37
C LEU A 21 -20.31 -26.72 7.58
N SER A 22 -19.88 -25.97 6.56
CA SER A 22 -19.71 -24.51 6.65
C SER A 22 -20.57 -23.84 5.58
N PRO A 23 -21.29 -22.74 5.88
CA PRO A 23 -22.16 -22.10 4.88
C PRO A 23 -21.34 -21.49 3.72
N PRO A 24 -21.75 -21.66 2.46
CA PRO A 24 -22.88 -22.45 1.99
C PRO A 24 -22.51 -23.93 1.78
N LEU A 25 -23.47 -24.84 2.01
CA LEU A 25 -23.33 -26.28 1.76
C LEU A 25 -23.19 -26.54 0.25
N ILE A 26 -22.01 -26.97 -0.20
CA ILE A 26 -21.78 -27.37 -1.59
C ILE A 26 -21.70 -28.89 -1.68
N MET A 27 -22.51 -29.48 -2.57
CA MET A 27 -22.48 -30.91 -2.92
C MET A 27 -21.54 -31.14 -4.10
N TYR A 28 -20.59 -32.05 -3.97
CA TYR A 28 -19.73 -32.49 -5.07
C TYR A 28 -19.97 -33.97 -5.36
N TRP A 29 -20.18 -34.31 -6.63
CA TRP A 29 -20.13 -35.67 -7.15
C TRP A 29 -18.77 -35.90 -7.79
N VAL A 30 -18.00 -36.87 -7.29
CA VAL A 30 -16.69 -37.21 -7.87
C VAL A 30 -16.76 -38.65 -8.38
N GLN A 31 -16.48 -38.83 -9.67
CA GLN A 31 -16.45 -40.14 -10.34
C GLN A 31 -14.98 -40.52 -10.58
N LEU A 32 -14.51 -41.63 -9.97
CA LEU A 32 -13.13 -42.11 -10.08
C LEU A 32 -13.04 -43.27 -11.08
N PHE A 33 -12.00 -43.27 -11.92
CA PHE A 33 -11.62 -44.38 -12.82
C PHE A 33 -10.44 -45.16 -12.22
N PHE A 34 -10.54 -46.49 -12.14
CA PHE A 34 -9.39 -47.39 -11.89
C PHE A 34 -9.54 -48.74 -12.61
N PRO A 35 -8.41 -49.37 -13.02
CA PRO A 35 -8.23 -50.82 -12.84
C PRO A 35 -6.80 -51.18 -12.33
N PRO A 36 -6.49 -52.44 -11.94
CA PRO A 36 -7.31 -53.35 -11.13
C PRO A 36 -6.51 -54.06 -9.99
N VAL A 37 -7.27 -54.62 -9.04
CA VAL A 37 -6.96 -55.71 -8.06
C VAL A 37 -6.04 -55.40 -6.86
N CYS A 38 -6.62 -55.51 -5.66
CA CYS A 38 -5.93 -55.97 -4.44
C CYS A 38 -6.78 -57.06 -3.77
N ASP A 39 -6.17 -58.22 -3.52
CA ASP A 39 -6.73 -59.36 -2.80
C ASP A 39 -6.69 -59.16 -1.26
N TYR A 40 -7.71 -59.68 -0.56
CA TYR A 40 -7.85 -59.86 0.92
C TYR A 40 -8.32 -58.67 1.80
N PRO A 41 -8.96 -58.94 2.98
CA PRO A 41 -10.23 -58.32 3.35
C PRO A 41 -10.08 -57.02 4.15
N ILE A 42 -10.78 -55.99 3.66
CA ILE A 42 -11.37 -54.85 4.37
C ILE A 42 -10.56 -54.34 5.57
N THR A 43 -9.47 -53.63 5.29
CA THR A 43 -8.95 -52.63 6.23
C THR A 43 -9.60 -51.29 5.89
N LEU A 44 -10.24 -50.64 6.87
CA LEU A 44 -10.90 -49.34 6.69
C LEU A 44 -9.82 -48.26 6.43
N CYS A 45 -9.47 -48.02 5.17
CA CYS A 45 -8.58 -46.93 4.80
C CYS A 45 -9.33 -45.59 4.86
N VAL A 46 -9.16 -44.86 5.97
CA VAL A 46 -9.60 -43.46 6.07
C VAL A 46 -8.58 -42.57 5.37
N CYS A 47 -8.83 -42.22 4.12
CA CYS A 47 -8.07 -41.16 3.45
C CYS A 47 -8.56 -39.79 3.95
N VAL A 48 -7.75 -39.14 4.80
CA VAL A 48 -7.96 -37.74 5.17
C VAL A 48 -7.45 -36.87 4.03
N CYS A 49 -8.36 -36.34 3.20
CA CYS A 49 -8.01 -35.33 2.22
C CYS A 49 -7.83 -33.99 2.95
N VAL A 50 -6.59 -33.64 3.27
CA VAL A 50 -6.25 -32.33 3.83
C VAL A 50 -6.27 -31.33 2.67
N CYS A 51 -7.34 -30.55 2.56
CA CYS A 51 -7.35 -29.40 1.65
C CYS A 51 -6.44 -28.33 2.27
N VAL A 52 -5.18 -28.28 1.83
CA VAL A 52 -4.25 -27.22 2.21
C VAL A 52 -4.68 -25.97 1.47
N CYS A 53 -5.53 -25.14 2.09
CA CYS A 53 -5.75 -23.79 1.62
C CYS A 53 -4.45 -23.02 1.78
N VAL A 54 -3.79 -22.69 0.66
CA VAL A 54 -2.65 -21.78 0.67
C VAL A 54 -3.21 -20.37 0.84
N CYS A 55 -3.25 -19.90 2.09
CA CYS A 55 -3.46 -18.49 2.38
C CYS A 55 -2.15 -17.76 2.03
N VAL A 56 -2.21 -16.88 1.04
CA VAL A 56 -1.09 -15.98 0.72
C VAL A 56 -1.44 -14.57 1.13
N SER A 57 -0.43 -13.83 1.56
CA SER A 57 -0.55 -12.40 1.75
C SER A 57 -0.26 -11.70 0.42
N ILE A 58 -1.05 -10.69 0.09
CA ILE A 58 -0.85 -9.87 -1.12
C ILE A 58 -0.59 -8.42 -0.74
N ARG A 59 0.08 -7.68 -1.62
CA ARG A 59 0.25 -6.22 -1.51
C ARG A 59 0.29 -5.56 -2.89
N LEU A 60 0.10 -4.25 -2.92
CA LEU A 60 0.31 -3.42 -4.10
C LEU A 60 1.65 -2.67 -3.99
N ALA A 61 2.46 -2.73 -5.05
CA ALA A 61 3.82 -2.19 -5.05
C ALA A 61 4.18 -1.51 -6.39
N GLY A 62 5.33 -0.81 -6.38
CA GLY A 62 5.91 -0.14 -7.55
C GLY A 62 5.88 1.39 -7.48
N SER A 63 6.44 2.04 -8.49
CA SER A 63 6.60 3.50 -8.51
C SER A 63 5.24 4.20 -8.59
N GLY A 64 4.87 4.97 -7.56
CA GLY A 64 3.56 5.63 -7.48
C GLY A 64 2.42 4.76 -6.97
N ALA A 65 2.69 3.55 -6.48
CA ALA A 65 1.66 2.71 -5.86
C ALA A 65 1.12 3.34 -4.56
N THR A 66 -0.17 3.13 -4.31
CA THR A 66 -0.88 3.47 -3.08
C THR A 66 -1.34 2.18 -2.38
N GLN A 67 -2.06 2.30 -1.27
CA GLN A 67 -2.66 1.16 -0.58
C GLN A 67 -3.65 0.38 -1.47
N CYS A 68 -4.32 1.07 -2.41
CA CYS A 68 -5.38 0.51 -3.26
C CYS A 68 -5.11 0.66 -4.77
N SER A 69 -3.86 0.92 -5.14
CA SER A 69 -3.44 0.97 -6.55
C SER A 69 -1.97 0.58 -6.69
N GLY A 70 -1.65 -0.31 -7.63
CA GLY A 70 -0.28 -0.72 -7.87
C GLY A 70 -0.15 -2.09 -8.52
N ARG A 71 1.08 -2.55 -8.68
CA ARG A 71 1.40 -3.91 -9.13
C ARG A 71 1.11 -4.92 -8.03
N VAL A 72 0.44 -6.02 -8.38
CA VAL A 72 0.06 -7.08 -7.46
C VAL A 72 1.27 -7.97 -7.14
N GLU A 73 1.61 -8.06 -5.86
CA GLU A 73 2.65 -8.96 -5.35
C GLU A 73 2.07 -9.95 -4.34
N ILE A 74 2.53 -11.20 -4.41
CA ILE A 74 2.15 -12.33 -3.54
C ILE A 74 3.36 -12.71 -2.66
N TYR A 75 3.13 -12.90 -1.36
CA TYR A 75 4.11 -13.42 -0.43
C TYR A 75 3.93 -14.92 -0.23
N TYR A 76 4.95 -15.70 -0.61
CA TYR A 76 4.97 -17.13 -0.42
C TYR A 76 6.41 -17.62 -0.23
N ASN A 77 6.62 -18.59 0.68
CA ASN A 77 7.95 -19.14 1.01
C ASN A 77 9.03 -18.06 1.28
N ASN A 78 8.68 -17.03 2.06
CA ASN A 78 9.55 -15.91 2.42
C ASN A 78 10.04 -15.04 1.26
N ILE A 79 9.36 -15.08 0.11
CA ILE A 79 9.72 -14.32 -1.08
C ILE A 79 8.47 -13.62 -1.64
N TRP A 80 8.60 -12.31 -1.88
CA TRP A 80 7.61 -11.55 -2.65
C TRP A 80 7.81 -11.78 -4.14
N GLY A 81 6.73 -12.14 -4.82
CA GLY A 81 6.71 -12.38 -6.26
C GLY A 81 5.50 -11.74 -6.94
N THR A 82 5.51 -11.67 -8.27
CA THR A 82 4.48 -10.99 -9.06
C THR A 82 3.45 -11.99 -9.62
N VAL A 83 2.37 -11.45 -10.18
CA VAL A 83 1.35 -12.21 -10.93
C VAL A 83 1.51 -11.89 -12.41
N TYR A 84 1.53 -12.93 -13.24
CA TYR A 84 1.61 -12.74 -14.69
C TYR A 84 0.27 -12.26 -15.25
N GLY A 85 0.26 -11.08 -15.87
CA GLY A 85 -0.94 -10.35 -16.29
C GLY A 85 -1.49 -10.73 -17.66
N ASN A 86 -1.04 -11.82 -18.29
CA ASN A 86 -1.70 -12.28 -19.52
C ASN A 86 -3.12 -12.78 -19.20
N GLY A 87 -4.12 -12.20 -19.87
CA GLY A 87 -5.53 -12.47 -19.59
C GLY A 87 -6.08 -11.77 -18.35
N TRP A 88 -5.33 -10.83 -17.76
CA TRP A 88 -5.77 -10.08 -16.57
C TRP A 88 -6.85 -9.06 -16.92
N ASP A 89 -8.04 -9.22 -16.35
CA ASP A 89 -9.19 -8.36 -16.57
C ASP A 89 -9.80 -7.86 -15.23
N LEU A 90 -10.96 -7.21 -15.33
CA LEU A 90 -11.61 -6.59 -14.17
C LEU A 90 -12.08 -7.62 -13.13
N ASN A 91 -12.32 -8.88 -13.50
CA ASN A 91 -12.70 -9.92 -12.56
C ASN A 91 -11.53 -10.31 -11.65
N GLU A 92 -10.31 -10.45 -12.19
CA GLU A 92 -9.13 -10.68 -11.35
C GLU A 92 -8.84 -9.45 -10.48
N ALA A 93 -8.94 -8.26 -11.06
CA ALA A 93 -8.74 -7.02 -10.32
C ALA A 93 -9.75 -6.89 -9.17
N GLU A 94 -11.01 -7.27 -9.38
CA GLU A 94 -12.09 -7.22 -8.39
C GLU A 94 -11.78 -8.11 -7.19
N VAL A 95 -11.26 -9.32 -7.44
CA VAL A 95 -10.82 -10.23 -6.38
C VAL A 95 -9.65 -9.65 -5.59
N VAL A 96 -8.70 -8.98 -6.25
CA VAL A 96 -7.58 -8.30 -5.56
C VAL A 96 -8.07 -7.15 -4.71
N CYS A 97 -8.90 -6.27 -5.27
CA CYS A 97 -9.44 -5.11 -4.58
C CYS A 97 -10.27 -5.53 -3.36
N ARG A 98 -11.06 -6.60 -3.49
CA ARG A 98 -11.79 -7.21 -2.37
C ARG A 98 -10.86 -7.83 -1.34
N GLN A 99 -9.86 -8.60 -1.76
CA GLN A 99 -8.91 -9.26 -0.85
C GLN A 99 -8.08 -8.25 -0.04
N LEU A 100 -7.88 -7.04 -0.57
CA LEU A 100 -7.18 -5.94 0.09
C LEU A 100 -8.11 -4.97 0.85
N ASN A 101 -9.43 -5.19 0.83
CA ASN A 101 -10.43 -4.24 1.34
C ASN A 101 -10.25 -2.83 0.75
N CYS A 102 -10.13 -2.76 -0.57
CA CYS A 102 -9.93 -1.55 -1.36
C CYS A 102 -11.12 -1.23 -2.27
N GLY A 103 -12.28 -1.83 -2.00
CA GLY A 103 -13.51 -1.64 -2.75
C GLY A 103 -13.53 -2.46 -4.04
N THR A 104 -14.22 -1.96 -5.08
CA THR A 104 -14.37 -2.62 -6.37
C THR A 104 -13.23 -2.28 -7.34
N ALA A 105 -12.94 -3.12 -8.32
CA ALA A 105 -11.95 -2.81 -9.33
C ALA A 105 -12.45 -1.75 -10.34
N ILE A 106 -11.68 -0.68 -10.49
CA ILE A 106 -11.88 0.32 -11.54
C ILE A 106 -11.10 -0.07 -12.79
N GLN A 107 -9.85 -0.54 -12.61
CA GLN A 107 -8.96 -0.81 -13.73
C GLN A 107 -8.05 -2.01 -13.45
N ALA A 108 -8.03 -2.92 -14.41
CA ALA A 108 -7.01 -3.95 -14.56
C ALA A 108 -5.88 -3.40 -15.44
N SER A 109 -4.67 -3.27 -14.90
CA SER A 109 -3.52 -2.67 -15.58
C SER A 109 -2.40 -3.67 -15.78
N LEU A 110 -1.58 -3.46 -16.81
CA LEU A 110 -0.33 -4.19 -17.04
C LEU A 110 0.86 -3.31 -16.61
N SER A 111 1.85 -3.90 -15.93
CA SER A 111 2.97 -3.28 -15.18
C SER A 111 3.90 -2.30 -15.91
N SER A 112 3.60 -1.92 -17.15
CA SER A 112 4.25 -0.78 -17.79
C SER A 112 4.09 0.55 -17.01
N TYR A 113 3.14 0.64 -16.06
CA TYR A 113 2.87 1.84 -15.24
C TYR A 113 3.66 1.96 -13.93
N TYR A 114 4.12 0.86 -13.31
CA TYR A 114 4.65 0.87 -11.92
C TYR A 114 6.13 0.45 -11.79
N SER A 115 6.89 0.53 -12.90
CA SER A 115 8.28 0.07 -13.07
C SER A 115 8.47 -1.45 -12.91
N PRO A 116 8.97 -2.15 -13.93
CA PRO A 116 9.22 -3.60 -13.85
C PRO A 116 10.39 -3.90 -12.91
N GLU A 117 10.16 -4.74 -11.90
CA GLU A 117 11.22 -5.34 -11.06
C GLU A 117 11.30 -6.84 -11.37
N ALA A 118 12.50 -7.37 -11.56
CA ALA A 118 12.69 -8.79 -11.86
C ALA A 118 12.42 -9.66 -10.62
N LYS A 119 11.15 -9.99 -10.37
CA LYS A 119 10.70 -10.85 -9.26
C LYS A 119 10.30 -12.24 -9.73
N GLN A 120 10.26 -13.19 -8.78
CA GLN A 120 9.67 -14.50 -9.00
C GLN A 120 8.20 -14.32 -9.37
N ILE A 121 7.72 -14.99 -10.42
CA ILE A 121 6.28 -15.01 -10.73
C ILE A 121 5.66 -16.17 -9.95
N TRP A 122 4.67 -15.87 -9.12
CA TRP A 122 3.96 -16.87 -8.32
C TRP A 122 2.77 -17.47 -9.06
N LEU A 123 1.97 -16.65 -9.74
CA LEU A 123 0.77 -17.08 -10.44
C LEU A 123 0.84 -16.78 -11.94
N TYR A 124 0.30 -17.70 -12.74
CA TYR A 124 0.21 -17.62 -14.20
C TYR A 124 -1.22 -17.83 -14.68
N ASN A 125 -1.64 -17.01 -15.67
CA ASN A 125 -2.94 -17.08 -16.33
C ASN A 125 -4.09 -17.22 -15.31
N VAL A 126 -4.15 -16.27 -14.38
CA VAL A 126 -5.21 -16.24 -13.38
C VAL A 126 -6.52 -15.90 -14.08
N ALA A 127 -7.54 -16.70 -13.83
CA ALA A 127 -8.90 -16.52 -14.33
C ALA A 127 -9.88 -16.63 -13.15
N CYS A 128 -10.47 -15.51 -12.78
CA CYS A 128 -11.43 -15.35 -11.72
C CYS A 128 -12.84 -15.17 -12.30
N SER A 129 -13.85 -15.59 -11.54
CA SER A 129 -15.25 -15.23 -11.82
C SER A 129 -15.63 -13.84 -11.29
N GLY A 130 -14.76 -13.25 -10.45
CA GLY A 130 -14.99 -11.97 -9.77
C GLY A 130 -15.72 -12.12 -8.43
N SER A 131 -16.09 -13.35 -8.03
CA SER A 131 -16.82 -13.64 -6.78
C SER A 131 -15.94 -14.24 -5.68
N GLU A 132 -14.69 -14.54 -6.01
CA GLU A 132 -13.71 -15.12 -5.09
C GLU A 132 -13.27 -14.12 -4.02
N ASN A 133 -12.83 -14.63 -2.86
CA ASN A 133 -12.30 -13.81 -1.76
C ASN A 133 -10.76 -13.71 -1.77
N SER A 134 -10.09 -14.52 -2.59
CA SER A 134 -8.64 -14.52 -2.72
C SER A 134 -8.23 -14.97 -4.11
N LEU A 135 -7.14 -14.41 -4.63
CA LEU A 135 -6.55 -14.84 -5.91
C LEU A 135 -6.19 -16.33 -5.95
N THR A 136 -5.90 -16.94 -4.80
CA THR A 136 -5.61 -18.37 -4.70
C THR A 136 -6.84 -19.28 -4.88
N GLN A 137 -8.04 -18.69 -4.87
CA GLN A 137 -9.30 -19.39 -5.14
C GLN A 137 -9.71 -19.32 -6.62
N CYS A 138 -9.09 -18.43 -7.41
CA CYS A 138 -9.30 -18.36 -8.84
C CYS A 138 -8.63 -19.54 -9.56
N HIS A 139 -9.05 -19.79 -10.80
CA HIS A 139 -8.34 -20.74 -11.64
C HIS A 139 -6.97 -20.17 -12.04
N TYR A 140 -5.91 -20.96 -11.97
CA TYR A 140 -4.57 -20.55 -12.42
C TYR A 140 -3.80 -21.74 -12.99
N SER A 141 -2.91 -21.50 -13.94
CA SER A 141 -2.22 -22.56 -14.69
C SER A 141 -0.85 -22.95 -14.10
N GLY A 142 -0.35 -22.25 -13.08
CA GLY A 142 0.94 -22.58 -12.46
C GLY A 142 1.25 -21.82 -11.17
N TRP A 143 2.00 -22.48 -10.27
CA TRP A 143 2.48 -21.94 -8.99
C TRP A 143 4.00 -21.96 -8.91
N GLY A 144 4.64 -20.79 -8.85
CA GLY A 144 6.05 -20.67 -8.47
C GLY A 144 7.03 -21.46 -9.33
N MET A 145 6.83 -21.49 -10.65
CA MET A 145 7.76 -22.16 -11.56
C MET A 145 9.17 -21.56 -11.40
N ARG A 146 10.11 -22.34 -10.84
CA ARG A 146 11.55 -22.10 -10.94
C ARG A 146 11.98 -22.58 -12.31
N ASN A 147 12.09 -21.69 -13.28
CA ASN A 147 12.62 -22.05 -14.60
C ASN A 147 14.11 -22.41 -14.46
N ASN A 148 14.40 -23.70 -14.38
CA ASN A 148 15.71 -24.27 -14.64
C ASN A 148 15.81 -24.58 -16.15
N TYR A 149 15.97 -23.54 -16.97
CA TYR A 149 16.62 -23.64 -18.28
C TYR A 149 16.94 -22.26 -18.84
N TYR A 150 18.16 -22.12 -19.33
CA TYR A 150 18.78 -20.96 -19.96
C TYR A 150 17.92 -20.33 -21.07
N TYR A 151 17.97 -18.98 -21.16
CA TYR A 151 17.80 -18.17 -22.38
C TYR A 151 16.47 -18.32 -23.14
N TYR A 152 15.47 -17.48 -22.82
CA TYR A 152 14.75 -16.65 -23.81
C TYR A 152 13.78 -15.69 -23.11
N TYR A 153 13.87 -14.41 -23.47
CA TYR A 153 12.95 -13.29 -23.20
C TYR A 153 12.96 -12.53 -21.86
N ASN A 154 13.74 -11.45 -21.90
CA ASN A 154 13.62 -10.15 -21.21
C ASN A 154 12.23 -9.44 -21.35
N TYR A 155 11.17 -10.15 -21.77
CA TYR A 155 9.89 -9.57 -22.21
C TYR A 155 8.74 -9.74 -21.21
N TYR A 156 8.90 -10.57 -20.16
CA TYR A 156 7.78 -10.96 -19.29
C TYR A 156 7.53 -10.00 -18.11
N TYR A 157 8.53 -9.24 -17.66
CA TYR A 157 8.37 -8.26 -16.58
C TYR A 157 7.48 -7.06 -16.94
N TYR A 158 7.26 -6.81 -18.24
CA TYR A 158 6.34 -5.76 -18.71
C TYR A 158 4.87 -6.09 -18.51
N TYR A 159 4.56 -7.36 -18.23
CA TYR A 159 3.20 -7.87 -18.12
C TYR A 159 2.81 -8.23 -16.69
N ASP A 160 3.51 -7.77 -15.65
CA ASP A 160 3.00 -8.03 -14.30
C ASP A 160 1.61 -7.39 -14.13
N ALA A 161 0.73 -8.07 -13.41
CA ALA A 161 -0.61 -7.58 -13.15
C ALA A 161 -0.60 -6.40 -12.19
N GLY A 162 -1.41 -5.39 -12.47
CA GLY A 162 -1.67 -4.25 -11.61
C GLY A 162 -3.16 -3.97 -11.51
N VAL A 163 -3.54 -3.25 -10.46
CA VAL A 163 -4.94 -2.90 -10.19
C VAL A 163 -5.07 -1.46 -9.75
N ILE A 164 -6.24 -0.89 -10.01
CA ILE A 164 -6.73 0.36 -9.43
C ILE A 164 -8.12 0.07 -8.87
N CYS A 165 -8.30 0.25 -7.57
CA CYS A 165 -9.55 -0.06 -6.87
C CYS A 165 -10.39 1.20 -6.59
N SER A 166 -11.64 1.04 -6.16
CA SER A 166 -12.62 2.12 -6.00
C SER A 166 -12.44 2.95 -4.75
N ASP A 167 -11.74 2.44 -3.74
CA ASP A 167 -11.51 3.17 -2.49
C ASP A 167 -10.37 4.19 -2.66
N LEU A 168 -10.57 5.07 -3.64
CA LEU A 168 -9.70 6.18 -3.97
C LEU A 168 -10.29 7.45 -3.40
N ILE A 169 -9.50 8.05 -2.51
CA ILE A 169 -9.62 9.46 -2.18
C ILE A 169 -8.59 10.22 -3.02
N ARG A 170 -8.98 11.38 -3.54
CA ARG A 170 -8.05 12.35 -4.10
C ARG A 170 -8.21 13.71 -3.42
N LEU A 171 -7.14 14.48 -3.43
CA LEU A 171 -7.14 15.89 -3.03
C LEU A 171 -7.04 16.77 -4.27
N THR A 172 -7.94 17.73 -4.41
CA THR A 172 -7.98 18.65 -5.56
C THR A 172 -8.41 20.06 -5.15
N GLY A 173 -8.61 20.96 -6.10
CA GLY A 173 -8.97 22.35 -5.86
C GLY A 173 -7.84 23.36 -6.15
N SER A 174 -8.18 24.63 -6.06
CA SER A 174 -7.26 25.74 -6.33
C SER A 174 -6.21 25.83 -5.24
N GLY A 175 -4.93 25.67 -5.60
CA GLY A 175 -3.83 25.65 -4.63
C GLY A 175 -3.66 24.33 -3.89
N SER A 176 -4.35 23.26 -4.31
CA SER A 176 -4.17 21.92 -3.74
C SER A 176 -2.75 21.40 -3.99
N THR A 177 -2.22 20.64 -3.03
CA THR A 177 -0.97 19.88 -3.15
C THR A 177 -1.27 18.39 -3.09
N ARG A 178 -0.22 17.55 -3.12
CA ARG A 178 -0.37 16.10 -2.88
C ARG A 178 -1.01 15.79 -1.51
N CYS A 179 -0.84 16.67 -0.53
CA CYS A 179 -1.21 16.43 0.86
C CYS A 179 -2.11 17.54 1.44
N SER A 180 -2.69 18.38 0.58
CA SER A 180 -3.68 19.38 0.97
C SER A 180 -4.65 19.65 -0.17
N GLY A 181 -5.94 19.78 0.13
CA GLY A 181 -6.96 20.06 -0.87
C GLY A 181 -8.34 19.59 -0.46
N ARG A 182 -9.31 19.80 -1.36
CA ARG A 182 -10.67 19.30 -1.27
C ARG A 182 -10.69 17.79 -1.38
N VAL A 183 -11.40 17.16 -0.45
CA VAL A 183 -11.55 15.71 -0.38
C VAL A 183 -12.61 15.26 -1.37
N GLU A 184 -12.21 14.45 -2.35
CA GLU A 184 -13.15 13.80 -3.27
C GLU A 184 -12.99 12.29 -3.19
N VAL A 185 -14.13 11.60 -3.12
CA VAL A 185 -14.23 10.14 -3.06
C VAL A 185 -14.69 9.63 -4.42
N TYR A 186 -14.11 8.53 -4.88
CA TYR A 186 -14.60 7.85 -6.06
C TYR A 186 -15.66 6.82 -5.68
N HIS A 187 -16.87 6.97 -6.21
CA HIS A 187 -17.95 6.02 -5.97
C HIS A 187 -18.84 5.93 -7.22
N ASN A 188 -19.31 4.72 -7.54
CA ASN A 188 -20.22 4.46 -8.66
C ASN A 188 -19.80 5.15 -9.98
N ASN A 189 -18.54 4.94 -10.38
CA ASN A 189 -17.94 5.51 -11.59
C ASN A 189 -17.91 7.04 -11.70
N SER A 190 -17.99 7.77 -10.59
CA SER A 190 -17.80 9.21 -10.60
C SER A 190 -17.16 9.74 -9.31
N TRP A 191 -16.44 10.85 -9.45
CA TRP A 191 -15.92 11.59 -8.32
C TRP A 191 -17.03 12.44 -7.71
N GLY A 192 -17.07 12.47 -6.39
CA GLY A 192 -17.96 13.35 -5.65
C GLY A 192 -17.30 13.84 -4.38
N THR A 193 -17.80 14.95 -3.86
CA THR A 193 -17.22 15.66 -2.71
C THR A 193 -17.73 15.08 -1.40
N VAL A 194 -17.13 15.54 -0.30
CA VAL A 194 -17.54 15.20 1.08
C VAL A 194 -18.09 16.47 1.71
N CYS A 195 -19.22 16.40 2.41
CA CYS A 195 -19.74 17.57 3.13
C CYS A 195 -18.96 17.86 4.41
N ASP A 196 -18.83 19.15 4.76
CA ASP A 196 -18.17 19.67 5.95
C ASP A 196 -19.03 19.59 7.24
N ASN A 197 -20.26 19.11 7.16
CA ASN A 197 -21.12 18.88 8.32
C ASN A 197 -20.47 17.87 9.26
N GLY A 198 -20.13 18.34 10.47
CA GLY A 198 -19.45 17.51 11.47
C GLY A 198 -17.97 17.24 11.16
N TRP A 199 -17.44 17.76 10.05
CA TRP A 199 -16.07 17.51 9.61
C TRP A 199 -15.05 18.09 10.60
N ASP A 200 -14.26 17.20 11.19
CA ASP A 200 -13.30 17.51 12.23
C ASP A 200 -11.88 16.98 11.98
N LEU A 201 -10.99 17.17 12.95
CA LEU A 201 -9.60 16.72 12.85
C LEU A 201 -9.44 15.19 12.86
N ASN A 202 -10.39 14.44 13.42
CA ASN A 202 -10.38 12.98 13.37
C ASN A 202 -10.69 12.48 11.97
N ASP A 203 -11.64 13.11 11.27
CA ASP A 203 -11.95 12.80 9.87
C ASP A 203 -10.76 13.11 8.97
N ALA A 204 -10.20 14.31 9.12
CA ALA A 204 -8.98 14.70 8.41
C ALA A 204 -7.80 13.76 8.72
N ALA A 205 -7.67 13.27 9.95
CA ALA A 205 -6.60 12.34 10.33
C ALA A 205 -6.73 11.00 9.60
N VAL A 206 -7.96 10.48 9.43
CA VAL A 206 -8.22 9.29 8.63
C VAL A 206 -7.83 9.53 7.17
N VAL A 207 -8.25 10.65 6.57
CA VAL A 207 -7.87 11.00 5.19
C VAL A 207 -6.35 11.09 5.04
N CYS A 208 -5.67 11.85 5.89
CA CYS A 208 -4.23 12.03 5.84
C CYS A 208 -3.46 10.73 5.99
N ARG A 209 -3.94 9.81 6.84
CA ARG A 209 -3.38 8.47 6.98
C ARG A 209 -3.64 7.63 5.74
N GLN A 210 -4.85 7.62 5.22
CA GLN A 210 -5.27 6.83 4.05
C GLN A 210 -4.49 7.21 2.79
N ILE A 211 -4.28 8.50 2.54
CA ILE A 211 -3.46 8.97 1.40
C ILE A 211 -1.95 9.03 1.72
N ASN A 212 -1.58 8.59 2.93
CA ASN A 212 -0.19 8.45 3.37
C ASN A 212 0.57 9.79 3.36
N CYS A 213 -0.05 10.83 3.91
CA CYS A 213 0.46 12.21 4.00
C CYS A 213 0.74 12.66 5.45
N GLY A 214 0.89 11.72 6.38
CA GLY A 214 1.23 12.00 7.78
C GLY A 214 -0.01 12.27 8.65
N SER A 215 0.16 13.06 9.71
CA SER A 215 -0.95 13.52 10.57
C SER A 215 -1.73 14.67 9.92
N ALA A 216 -3.00 14.83 10.30
CA ALA A 216 -3.78 16.01 9.99
C ALA A 216 -3.29 17.23 10.77
N LEU A 217 -3.14 18.36 10.08
CA LEU A 217 -2.87 19.66 10.68
C LEU A 217 -4.15 20.47 10.82
N GLU A 218 -4.96 20.48 9.76
CA GLU A 218 -6.21 21.24 9.70
C GLU A 218 -7.28 20.44 8.95
N ALA A 219 -8.54 20.68 9.34
CA ALA A 219 -9.74 20.22 8.67
C ALA A 219 -10.55 21.44 8.20
N PRO A 220 -10.12 22.14 7.13
CA PRO A 220 -10.85 23.32 6.67
C PRO A 220 -12.25 22.97 6.18
N GLN A 221 -13.16 23.92 6.39
CA GLN A 221 -14.56 23.83 6.03
C GLN A 221 -14.89 24.91 4.97
N SER A 222 -16.09 24.84 4.42
CA SER A 222 -16.65 25.82 3.50
C SER A 222 -15.85 25.97 2.19
N ALA A 223 -15.44 24.85 1.61
CA ALA A 223 -14.77 24.79 0.30
C ALA A 223 -13.54 25.74 0.20
N HIS A 224 -12.64 25.65 1.18
CA HIS A 224 -11.40 26.42 1.26
C HIS A 224 -10.53 26.32 0.00
N PHE A 225 -10.45 25.13 -0.60
CA PHE A 225 -9.74 24.93 -1.88
C PHE A 225 -10.65 25.13 -3.11
N GLY A 226 -11.79 25.78 -2.92
CA GLY A 226 -12.82 26.03 -3.92
C GLY A 226 -13.85 24.91 -3.99
N GLU A 227 -15.01 25.26 -4.52
CA GLU A 227 -16.15 24.34 -4.67
C GLU A 227 -15.85 23.24 -5.68
N GLY A 228 -16.29 22.04 -5.38
CA GLY A 228 -16.35 20.93 -6.31
C GLY A 228 -17.51 21.05 -7.29
N THR A 229 -17.43 20.26 -8.35
CA THR A 229 -18.46 20.20 -9.38
C THR A 229 -19.10 18.82 -9.37
N GLY A 230 -20.42 18.75 -9.27
CA GLY A 230 -21.17 17.49 -9.35
C GLY A 230 -21.78 17.06 -8.02
N GLN A 231 -21.74 15.76 -7.76
CA GLN A 231 -22.43 15.07 -6.67
C GLN A 231 -21.61 15.14 -5.36
N ILE A 232 -22.30 15.20 -4.23
CA ILE A 232 -21.71 14.96 -2.90
C ILE A 232 -21.92 13.49 -2.54
N TRP A 233 -20.84 12.77 -2.22
CA TRP A 233 -20.91 11.35 -1.90
C TRP A 233 -21.12 11.06 -0.43
N LEU A 234 -20.46 11.80 0.45
CA LEU A 234 -20.51 11.57 1.89
C LEU A 234 -21.02 12.82 2.60
N ASP A 235 -21.85 12.61 3.61
CA ASP A 235 -22.39 13.64 4.52
C ASP A 235 -22.38 13.10 5.96
N ASP A 236 -22.30 14.02 6.93
CA ASP A 236 -22.18 13.74 8.37
C ASP A 236 -21.11 12.70 8.70
N VAL A 237 -19.94 12.82 8.09
CA VAL A 237 -18.82 11.92 8.37
C VAL A 237 -18.36 12.13 9.81
N GLY A 238 -18.33 11.06 10.59
CA GLY A 238 -17.90 11.07 11.99
C GLY A 238 -16.96 9.90 12.27
N CYS A 239 -15.67 10.12 12.05
CA CYS A 239 -14.60 9.19 12.36
C CYS A 239 -14.24 9.23 13.85
N SER A 240 -13.84 8.09 14.41
CA SER A 240 -13.17 8.02 15.72
C SER A 240 -11.67 8.39 15.64
N GLY A 241 -11.11 8.45 14.43
CA GLY A 241 -9.71 8.77 14.15
C GLY A 241 -8.80 7.55 14.00
N ASN A 242 -9.34 6.34 14.16
CA ASN A 242 -8.60 5.07 14.08
C ASN A 242 -8.93 4.23 12.84
N GLU A 243 -9.91 4.66 12.06
CA GLU A 243 -10.37 3.99 10.84
C GLU A 243 -9.27 3.94 9.77
N SER A 244 -9.22 2.87 8.99
CA SER A 244 -8.19 2.74 7.96
C SER A 244 -8.54 3.51 6.68
N SER A 245 -9.82 3.79 6.47
CA SER A 245 -10.36 4.51 5.33
C SER A 245 -11.54 5.40 5.73
N LEU A 246 -11.72 6.53 5.05
CA LEU A 246 -12.81 7.49 5.30
C LEU A 246 -14.20 6.85 5.15
N ILE A 247 -14.33 5.86 4.26
CA ILE A 247 -15.61 5.17 4.01
C ILE A 247 -15.99 4.19 5.13
N GLU A 248 -15.05 3.87 6.04
CA GLU A 248 -15.31 3.04 7.22
C GLU A 248 -15.86 3.86 8.39
N CYS A 249 -15.77 5.19 8.31
CA CYS A 249 -16.31 6.08 9.32
C CYS A 249 -17.84 6.05 9.30
N ASN A 250 -18.45 6.38 10.44
CA ASN A 250 -19.89 6.50 10.51
C ASN A 250 -20.36 7.69 9.65
N GLY A 251 -21.49 7.55 8.96
CA GLY A 251 -22.02 8.61 8.10
C GLY A 251 -23.38 8.27 7.49
N SER A 252 -23.94 9.20 6.73
CA SER A 252 -25.31 9.15 6.18
C SER A 252 -25.52 8.15 5.03
N GLY A 253 -24.46 7.47 4.60
CA GLY A 253 -24.43 6.57 3.45
C GLY A 253 -24.23 7.31 2.12
N PHE A 254 -23.74 6.59 1.11
CA PHE A 254 -23.36 7.20 -0.18
C PHE A 254 -24.54 7.88 -0.89
N GLY A 255 -24.35 9.15 -1.27
CA GLY A 255 -25.32 9.92 -2.06
C GLY A 255 -26.52 10.44 -1.27
N THR A 256 -26.56 10.22 0.04
CA THR A 256 -27.50 10.87 0.97
C THR A 256 -26.83 12.12 1.51
N TYR A 257 -27.21 13.29 1.01
CA TYR A 257 -26.60 14.56 1.40
C TYR A 257 -27.64 15.66 1.56
N SER A 258 -27.38 16.59 2.47
CA SER A 258 -28.19 17.78 2.72
C SER A 258 -27.47 19.10 2.35
N CYS A 259 -26.19 18.99 1.98
CA CYS A 259 -25.30 20.11 1.74
C CYS A 259 -25.29 20.59 0.28
N GLY A 260 -24.78 21.80 0.06
CA GLY A 260 -24.35 22.26 -1.26
C GLY A 260 -22.82 22.30 -1.36
N ASN A 261 -22.26 22.43 -2.56
CA ASN A 261 -20.80 22.37 -2.78
C ASN A 261 -19.99 23.52 -2.15
N HIS A 262 -20.66 24.55 -1.62
CA HIS A 262 -20.03 25.57 -0.77
C HIS A 262 -19.68 25.05 0.64
N HIS A 263 -20.08 23.82 0.95
CA HIS A 263 -19.80 23.06 2.16
C HIS A 263 -18.90 21.84 1.87
N ASP A 264 -18.09 21.89 0.81
CA ASP A 264 -17.15 20.81 0.56
C ASP A 264 -16.04 20.80 1.62
N ALA A 265 -15.76 19.62 2.15
CA ALA A 265 -14.75 19.37 3.15
C ALA A 265 -13.35 19.32 2.52
N ASP A 266 -12.40 19.94 3.22
CA ASP A 266 -11.01 20.00 2.82
C ASP A 266 -10.11 19.40 3.91
N VAL A 267 -8.88 19.10 3.53
CA VAL A 267 -7.86 18.63 4.46
C VAL A 267 -6.52 19.30 4.20
N ILE A 268 -5.80 19.60 5.27
CA ILE A 268 -4.38 19.95 5.22
C ILE A 268 -3.62 18.97 6.10
N CYS A 269 -2.84 18.10 5.47
CA CYS A 269 -1.97 17.17 6.16
C CYS A 269 -0.60 17.79 6.41
N SER A 270 0.13 17.23 7.37
CA SER A 270 1.54 17.54 7.62
C SER A 270 2.44 17.37 6.39
N GLY A 271 1.97 16.55 5.44
CA GLY A 271 2.68 16.17 4.25
C GLY A 271 3.72 15.10 4.58
N LYS A 272 3.95 14.18 3.66
CA LYS A 272 5.17 13.37 3.74
C LYS A 272 6.36 14.28 3.47
N LYS A 273 6.91 14.84 4.54
CA LYS A 273 8.29 15.34 4.54
C LYS A 273 9.17 14.11 4.34
N ALA A 274 9.47 13.81 3.08
CA ALA A 274 10.30 12.67 2.73
C ALA A 274 11.76 13.09 2.83
N PHE A 275 12.59 12.16 3.29
CA PHE A 275 14.01 12.39 3.48
C PHE A 275 14.78 11.51 2.52
N LYS A 276 15.85 12.06 1.96
CA LYS A 276 16.85 11.26 1.26
C LYS A 276 18.23 11.75 1.65
N LEU A 277 19.19 10.85 1.53
CA LEU A 277 20.61 11.18 1.57
C LEU A 277 21.10 11.29 0.12
N ALA A 278 21.76 12.39 -0.21
CA ALA A 278 22.20 12.70 -1.57
C ALA A 278 23.64 13.22 -1.58
N GLY A 279 24.20 13.38 -2.79
CA GLY A 279 25.50 14.00 -3.00
C GLY A 279 26.62 13.03 -3.39
N SER A 280 27.81 13.59 -3.61
CA SER A 280 28.97 12.85 -4.09
C SER A 280 29.44 11.86 -3.02
N GLY A 281 29.45 10.56 -3.35
CA GLY A 281 29.84 9.50 -2.41
C GLY A 281 28.77 9.17 -1.37
N SER A 282 27.52 9.64 -1.54
CA SER A 282 26.42 9.24 -0.66
C SER A 282 26.13 7.74 -0.77
N THR A 283 25.80 7.12 0.36
CA THR A 283 25.30 5.75 0.46
C THR A 283 23.88 5.75 1.02
N ARG A 284 23.32 4.56 1.26
CA ARG A 284 22.04 4.42 1.98
C ARG A 284 22.08 5.07 3.37
N CYS A 285 23.24 5.10 4.02
CA CYS A 285 23.41 5.51 5.42
C CYS A 285 24.42 6.67 5.59
N SER A 286 24.77 7.36 4.50
CA SER A 286 25.61 8.56 4.54
C SER A 286 25.30 9.50 3.38
N GLY A 287 25.28 10.80 3.61
CA GLY A 287 25.02 11.80 2.56
C GLY A 287 24.54 13.14 3.10
N ARG A 288 24.37 14.11 2.18
CA ARG A 288 23.68 15.39 2.42
C ARG A 288 22.21 15.14 2.71
N VAL A 289 21.66 15.79 3.72
CA VAL A 289 20.26 15.65 4.11
C VAL A 289 19.38 16.53 3.23
N GLU A 290 18.45 15.91 2.51
CA GLU A 290 17.45 16.63 1.71
C GLU A 290 16.04 16.25 2.13
N ILE A 291 15.16 17.27 2.18
CA ILE A 291 13.77 17.18 2.59
C ILE A 291 12.89 17.51 1.39
N TYR A 292 11.90 16.67 1.14
CA TYR A 292 10.87 16.90 0.14
C TYR A 292 9.66 17.54 0.80
N TYR A 293 9.31 18.74 0.36
CA TYR A 293 8.10 19.43 0.80
C TYR A 293 7.51 20.25 -0.34
N ASN A 294 6.18 20.27 -0.45
CA ASN A 294 5.46 21.01 -1.50
C ASN A 294 6.00 20.80 -2.93
N ASN A 295 6.23 19.53 -3.29
CA ASN A 295 6.79 19.11 -4.58
C ASN A 295 8.22 19.58 -4.91
N ILE A 296 8.96 20.07 -3.92
CA ILE A 296 10.32 20.58 -4.10
C ILE A 296 11.27 19.91 -3.10
N TRP A 297 12.41 19.42 -3.61
CA TRP A 297 13.52 19.01 -2.75
C TRP A 297 14.30 20.24 -2.30
N GLY A 298 14.66 20.26 -1.03
CA GLY A 298 15.53 21.28 -0.46
C GLY A 298 16.45 20.71 0.60
N THR A 299 17.48 21.47 0.96
CA THR A 299 18.55 21.03 1.87
C THR A 299 18.31 21.52 3.30
N VAL A 300 19.22 21.15 4.21
CA VAL A 300 19.24 21.58 5.61
C VAL A 300 20.51 22.38 5.85
N CYS A 301 20.42 23.55 6.49
CA CYS A 301 21.59 24.33 6.85
C CYS A 301 22.35 23.68 8.03
N ASP A 302 23.67 23.81 8.00
CA ASP A 302 24.60 23.27 9.00
C ASP A 302 24.78 24.14 10.26
N ASP A 303 24.10 25.30 10.32
CA ASP A 303 24.08 26.16 11.49
C ASP A 303 23.47 25.39 12.67
N TYR A 304 24.24 25.28 13.75
CA TYR A 304 23.98 24.44 14.93
C TYR A 304 23.88 22.92 14.71
N TRP A 305 24.01 22.43 13.48
CA TRP A 305 23.88 21.00 13.14
C TRP A 305 24.86 20.10 13.90
N ASP A 306 24.37 19.27 14.82
CA ASP A 306 25.19 18.44 15.69
C ASP A 306 24.87 16.93 15.63
N LEU A 307 25.54 16.16 16.49
CA LEU A 307 25.40 14.70 16.49
C LEU A 307 24.00 14.24 16.95
N LYS A 308 23.27 15.04 17.72
CA LYS A 308 21.88 14.73 18.11
C LYS A 308 20.94 14.91 16.93
N ASP A 309 21.15 15.93 16.11
CA ASP A 309 20.39 16.10 14.87
C ASP A 309 20.65 14.93 13.91
N ALA A 310 21.93 14.58 13.73
CA ALA A 310 22.31 13.41 12.94
C ALA A 310 21.72 12.11 13.51
N GLN A 311 21.64 11.94 14.83
CA GLN A 311 21.06 10.77 15.47
C GLN A 311 19.56 10.63 15.14
N VAL A 312 18.82 11.73 15.09
CA VAL A 312 17.42 11.73 14.66
C VAL A 312 17.31 11.30 13.20
N VAL A 313 18.15 11.83 12.30
CA VAL A 313 18.16 11.41 10.88
C VAL A 313 18.50 9.94 10.73
N CYS A 314 19.56 9.45 11.38
CA CYS A 314 20.01 8.06 11.29
C CYS A 314 18.95 7.07 11.81
N ARG A 315 18.24 7.44 12.89
CA ARG A 315 17.07 6.70 13.37
C ARG A 315 15.94 6.73 12.34
N GLN A 316 15.61 7.91 11.81
CA GLN A 316 14.51 8.09 10.88
C GLN A 316 14.66 7.28 9.59
N ILE A 317 15.89 7.08 9.11
CA ILE A 317 16.19 6.26 7.91
C ILE A 317 16.58 4.80 8.24
N ASN A 318 16.49 4.39 9.51
CA ASN A 318 16.82 3.05 10.00
C ASN A 318 18.26 2.61 9.65
N CYS A 319 19.24 3.49 9.92
CA CYS A 319 20.66 3.25 9.67
C CYS A 319 21.50 3.18 10.97
N GLY A 320 20.86 2.88 12.10
CA GLY A 320 21.53 2.73 13.39
C GLY A 320 21.86 4.07 14.07
N THR A 321 23.03 4.15 14.69
CA THR A 321 23.49 5.33 15.43
C THR A 321 24.21 6.31 14.53
N ALA A 322 24.17 7.60 14.88
CA ALA A 322 24.96 8.62 14.20
C ALA A 322 26.44 8.51 14.60
N LEU A 323 27.31 8.41 13.60
CA LEU A 323 28.76 8.46 13.77
C LEU A 323 29.29 9.88 13.58
N GLU A 324 28.78 10.60 12.59
CA GLU A 324 29.19 11.97 12.30
C GLU A 324 28.01 12.83 11.82
N ALA A 325 28.13 14.13 12.10
CA ALA A 325 27.25 15.19 11.58
C ALA A 325 28.06 16.15 10.68
N PRO A 326 28.43 15.73 9.44
CA PRO A 326 29.17 16.59 8.52
C PRO A 326 28.51 17.94 8.28
N ARG A 327 29.36 18.96 8.23
CA ARG A 327 29.02 20.34 7.91
C ARG A 327 29.71 20.76 6.61
N SER A 328 29.40 21.95 6.14
CA SER A 328 30.05 22.64 5.03
C SER A 328 30.03 21.84 3.73
N ALA A 329 28.87 21.23 3.44
CA ALA A 329 28.60 20.53 2.19
C ALA A 329 29.63 19.43 1.84
N LEU A 330 30.01 18.59 2.81
CA LEU A 330 30.95 17.46 2.62
C LEU A 330 30.57 16.57 1.42
N PHE A 331 29.27 16.29 1.24
CA PHE A 331 28.75 15.50 0.13
C PHE A 331 28.45 16.34 -1.13
N GLY A 332 29.06 17.51 -1.23
CA GLY A 332 28.78 18.53 -2.24
C GLY A 332 27.63 19.45 -1.86
N ALA A 333 27.64 20.64 -2.44
CA ALA A 333 26.56 21.62 -2.30
C ALA A 333 25.31 21.14 -3.06
N GLY A 334 24.14 21.29 -2.44
CA GLY A 334 22.85 21.15 -3.08
C GLY A 334 22.48 22.39 -3.90
N THR A 335 21.21 22.46 -4.28
CA THR A 335 20.68 23.55 -5.11
C THR A 335 19.23 23.85 -4.73
N GLY A 336 18.81 25.10 -4.87
CA GLY A 336 17.42 25.51 -4.71
C GLY A 336 17.09 25.92 -3.28
N GLN A 337 16.01 25.36 -2.73
CA GLN A 337 15.49 25.75 -1.44
C GLN A 337 16.31 25.13 -0.30
N ILE A 338 16.50 25.88 0.79
CA ILE A 338 16.95 25.36 2.08
C ILE A 338 15.74 25.36 3.02
N TRP A 339 15.32 24.19 3.48
CA TRP A 339 14.06 24.03 4.21
C TRP A 339 14.20 24.24 5.71
N LEU A 340 15.32 23.81 6.29
CA LEU A 340 15.56 23.87 7.72
C LEU A 340 16.85 24.63 8.02
N ASP A 341 16.81 25.36 9.13
CA ASP A 341 17.89 26.19 9.63
C ASP A 341 17.82 26.23 11.17
N ASN A 342 18.98 26.33 11.82
CA ASN A 342 19.18 26.21 13.27
C ASN A 342 18.45 24.99 13.87
N VAL A 343 18.64 23.83 13.26
CA VAL A 343 18.06 22.58 13.78
C VAL A 343 18.69 22.29 15.14
N GLY A 344 17.84 22.01 16.14
CA GLY A 344 18.26 21.70 17.50
C GLY A 344 17.38 20.59 18.09
N CYS A 345 17.74 19.36 17.78
CA CYS A 345 17.13 18.16 18.33
C CYS A 345 17.64 17.87 19.75
N SER A 346 16.79 17.24 20.57
CA SER A 346 17.20 16.63 21.83
C SER A 346 17.95 15.31 21.62
N GLY A 347 17.72 14.65 20.47
CA GLY A 347 18.30 13.36 20.07
C GLY A 347 17.32 12.19 20.23
N ASN A 348 16.11 12.44 20.73
CA ASN A 348 15.08 11.41 20.98
C ASN A 348 13.88 11.47 20.01
N GLU A 349 13.83 12.49 19.15
CA GLU A 349 12.77 12.71 18.17
C GLU A 349 12.72 11.61 17.11
N ASN A 350 11.53 11.21 16.66
CA ASN A 350 11.44 10.17 15.61
C ASN A 350 11.70 10.73 14.21
N SER A 351 11.60 12.05 14.05
CA SER A 351 11.81 12.73 12.78
C SER A 351 12.46 14.10 12.95
N LEU A 352 13.28 14.51 11.97
CA LEU A 352 13.95 15.81 11.99
C LEU A 352 12.99 17.00 12.04
N ILE A 353 11.76 16.81 11.55
CA ILE A 353 10.72 17.86 11.51
C ILE A 353 9.98 18.03 12.84
N GLU A 354 10.25 17.16 13.82
CA GLU A 354 9.78 17.27 15.21
C GLU A 354 10.77 18.07 16.08
N CYS A 355 12.01 18.23 15.62
CA CYS A 355 13.01 19.02 16.32
C CYS A 355 12.66 20.51 16.29
N LYS A 356 13.31 21.29 17.15
CA LYS A 356 13.25 22.75 17.06
C LYS A 356 14.06 23.20 15.85
N TYR A 357 13.52 24.11 15.05
CA TYR A 357 14.19 24.81 13.95
C TYR A 357 13.60 26.22 13.82
N ASN A 358 14.21 27.06 12.99
CA ASN A 358 13.64 28.36 12.62
C ASN A 358 12.32 28.19 11.83
N GLN A 359 11.72 29.28 11.34
CA GLN A 359 10.56 29.15 10.47
C GLN A 359 10.91 28.32 9.21
N PHE A 360 10.09 27.32 8.89
CA PHE A 360 10.32 26.41 7.76
C PHE A 360 10.47 27.20 6.44
N GLY A 361 11.53 26.92 5.69
CA GLY A 361 11.87 27.61 4.45
C GLY A 361 12.56 28.97 4.62
N THR A 362 12.68 29.48 5.84
CA THR A 362 13.40 30.71 6.16
C THR A 362 14.80 30.37 6.66
N ASN A 363 15.83 30.94 6.03
CA ASN A 363 17.24 30.71 6.36
C ASN A 363 18.10 31.89 5.86
N ASN A 364 19.34 31.98 6.33
CA ASN A 364 20.36 32.92 5.87
C ASN A 364 21.60 32.20 5.32
N CYS A 365 21.48 30.92 4.97
CA CYS A 365 22.58 30.06 4.57
C CYS A 365 22.76 30.00 3.05
N GLY A 366 23.96 29.66 2.59
CA GLY A 366 24.17 29.21 1.21
C GLY A 366 24.42 27.70 1.15
N HIS A 367 24.36 27.09 -0.03
CA HIS A 367 24.54 25.63 -0.16
C HIS A 367 25.94 25.11 0.18
N GLN A 368 26.93 25.98 0.33
CA GLN A 368 28.22 25.62 0.94
C GLN A 368 28.10 25.23 2.42
N GLN A 369 26.94 25.48 3.04
CA GLN A 369 26.58 25.17 4.43
C GLN A 369 25.55 24.03 4.50
N ASP A 370 25.41 23.20 3.46
CA ASP A 370 24.46 22.09 3.54
C ASP A 370 24.97 21.00 4.51
N ALA A 371 24.07 20.58 5.40
CA ALA A 371 24.31 19.56 6.40
C ALA A 371 24.28 18.13 5.81
N GLY A 372 25.11 17.25 6.37
CA GLY A 372 25.15 15.84 6.06
C GLY A 372 25.12 14.95 7.30
N VAL A 373 25.02 13.65 7.08
CA VAL A 373 25.08 12.62 8.13
C VAL A 373 25.93 11.43 7.70
N ILE A 374 26.56 10.77 8.65
CA ILE A 374 27.16 9.44 8.50
C ILE A 374 26.67 8.58 9.66
N CYS A 375 25.98 7.50 9.33
CA CYS A 375 25.39 6.56 10.30
C CYS A 375 26.20 5.25 10.36
N SER A 376 25.99 4.45 11.40
CA SER A 376 26.70 3.17 11.58
C SER A 376 26.38 2.12 10.52
N GLY A 377 25.21 2.20 9.88
CA GLY A 377 24.80 1.27 8.84
C GLY A 377 24.39 -0.12 9.34
N GLU A 378 24.43 -0.34 10.66
CA GLU A 378 23.98 -1.57 11.31
C GLU A 378 22.63 -1.32 12.00
N ALA A 379 21.59 -2.00 11.53
CA ALA A 379 20.37 -2.16 12.30
C ALA A 379 20.69 -3.08 13.49
N HIS A 380 20.99 -2.50 14.65
CA HIS A 380 21.05 -3.26 15.89
C HIS A 380 19.66 -3.83 16.17
N PHE A 381 19.49 -5.12 15.89
CA PHE A 381 18.42 -5.92 16.48
C PHE A 381 18.81 -6.18 17.93
N GLU A 382 18.25 -5.42 18.86
CA GLU A 382 18.25 -5.82 20.27
C GLU A 382 17.37 -7.08 20.38
N TYR A 383 17.98 -8.16 20.85
CA TYR A 383 17.40 -9.49 21.04
C TYR A 383 16.88 -9.67 22.46
#